data_AF-A0A015JC82-F1
#
_entry.id   AF-A0A015JC82-F1
#
_cell.length_a   1.000
_cell.length_b   1.000
_cell.length_c   1.000
_cell.angle_alpha   90.00
_cell.angle_beta   90.00
_cell.angle_gamma   90.00
#
_symmetry.space_group_name_H-M   'P 1'
#
loop_
_entity.id
_entity.type
_entity.pdbx_description
1 polymer ?
#
loop_
_entity_poly.entity_id
_entity_poly.type
_entity_poly.pdbx_seq_one_letter_code
_entity_poly.pdbx_strand_id
1 'polypeptide(L)'
;MITKRAILILFLFAALVSSIPHPNLQKREKLGFVATVLFNENDIKGVATFTQFSSKVCRATVQFNTGFTSSNDDIYTFKAGNHDITPNNFIVKPPGIAAFRKDFTNFKCNSLVGKKFTVKRGNKVIGEEEIKEA
;
A
#
# COMPACT_ATOMS: atom_id res chain seq x y z
N MET A 1 -37.19 18.49 -40.13
CA MET A 1 -37.52 17.10 -40.52
C MET A 1 -36.33 16.20 -40.22
N ILE A 2 -36.42 15.37 -39.18
CA ILE A 2 -35.42 14.34 -38.90
C ILE A 2 -35.62 13.26 -39.97
N THR A 3 -34.60 13.02 -40.79
CA THR A 3 -34.65 12.01 -41.86
C THR A 3 -34.64 10.62 -41.24
N LYS A 4 -35.39 9.66 -41.81
CA LYS A 4 -35.52 8.28 -41.30
C LYS A 4 -34.17 7.59 -41.00
N ARG A 5 -33.10 8.01 -41.69
CA ARG A 5 -31.72 7.57 -41.48
C ARG A 5 -31.13 8.00 -40.13
N ALA A 6 -31.43 9.23 -39.67
CA ALA A 6 -30.95 9.74 -38.39
C ALA A 6 -31.58 8.97 -37.20
N ILE A 7 -32.84 8.54 -37.34
CA ILE A 7 -33.53 7.72 -36.34
C ILE A 7 -32.86 6.34 -36.23
N LEU A 8 -32.54 5.71 -37.37
CA LEU A 8 -31.85 4.41 -37.39
C LEU A 8 -30.46 4.47 -36.74
N ILE A 9 -29.69 5.52 -37.02
CA ILE A 9 -28.37 5.74 -36.43
C ILE A 9 -28.48 5.91 -34.91
N LEU A 10 -29.50 6.63 -34.43
CA LEU A 10 -29.74 6.82 -33.00
C LEU A 10 -30.05 5.50 -32.30
N PHE A 11 -30.88 4.64 -32.90
CA PHE A 11 -31.19 3.31 -32.36
C PHE A 11 -29.97 2.38 -32.35
N LEU A 12 -29.16 2.41 -33.41
CA LEU A 12 -27.90 1.67 -33.46
C LEU A 12 -26.93 2.12 -32.36
N PHE A 13 -26.83 3.43 -32.12
CA PHE A 13 -25.96 3.97 -31.08
C PHE A 13 -26.45 3.58 -29.68
N ALA A 14 -27.76 3.65 -29.42
CA ALA A 14 -28.33 3.24 -28.14
C ALA A 14 -28.11 1.74 -27.88
N ALA A 15 -28.29 0.89 -28.90
CA ALA A 15 -28.02 -0.54 -28.79
C ALA A 15 -26.54 -0.82 -28.49
N LEU A 16 -25.62 -0.14 -29.19
CA LEU A 16 -24.18 -0.33 -29.00
C LEU A 16 -23.74 0.04 -27.58
N VAL A 17 -24.20 1.17 -27.04
CA VAL A 17 -23.84 1.61 -25.68
C VAL A 17 -24.41 0.66 -24.61
N SER A 18 -25.62 0.13 -24.82
CA SER A 18 -26.23 -0.85 -23.90
C SER A 18 -25.55 -2.23 -23.91
N SER A 19 -24.83 -2.56 -24.98
CA SER A 19 -24.14 -3.84 -25.16
C SER A 19 -22.73 -3.87 -24.58
N ILE A 20 -22.23 -2.72 -24.12
CA ILE A 20 -20.93 -2.66 -23.44
C ILE A 20 -21.10 -3.43 -22.12
N PRO A 21 -20.38 -4.54 -21.92
CA PRO A 21 -20.42 -5.23 -20.64
C PRO A 21 -19.99 -4.22 -19.57
N HIS A 22 -20.89 -3.95 -18.63
CA HIS A 22 -20.57 -3.12 -17.49
C HIS A 22 -19.33 -3.74 -16.83
N PRO A 23 -18.28 -2.96 -16.52
CA PRO A 23 -17.14 -3.49 -15.78
C PRO A 23 -17.73 -4.16 -14.55
N ASN A 24 -17.48 -5.46 -14.41
CA ASN A 24 -18.00 -6.23 -13.30
C ASN A 24 -17.30 -5.67 -12.05
N LEU A 25 -17.96 -4.71 -11.39
CA LEU A 25 -17.49 -4.09 -10.17
C LEU A 25 -17.55 -5.20 -9.12
N GLN A 26 -16.46 -5.96 -9.00
CA GLN A 26 -16.30 -6.90 -7.91
C GLN A 26 -16.49 -6.10 -6.63
N LYS A 27 -17.61 -6.38 -5.94
CA LYS A 27 -17.85 -5.91 -4.59
C LYS A 27 -16.63 -6.32 -3.80
N ARG A 28 -15.85 -5.36 -3.28
CA ARG A 28 -14.76 -5.67 -2.36
C ARG A 28 -15.37 -6.53 -1.27
N GLU A 29 -14.98 -7.80 -1.20
CA GLU A 29 -15.28 -8.60 -0.02
C GLU A 29 -14.77 -7.82 1.18
N LYS A 30 -15.40 -8.00 2.34
CA LYS A 30 -15.15 -7.27 3.59
C LYS A 30 -13.76 -7.62 4.18
N LEU A 31 -12.71 -7.47 3.37
CA LEU A 31 -11.30 -7.61 3.63
C LEU A 31 -10.77 -6.18 3.62
N GLY A 32 -11.20 -5.42 4.63
CA GLY A 32 -10.94 -3.99 4.78
C GLY A 32 -10.14 -3.67 6.03
N PHE A 33 -9.52 -4.68 6.65
CA PHE A 33 -8.70 -4.45 7.82
C PHE A 33 -7.47 -3.63 7.42
N VAL A 34 -7.28 -2.51 8.12
CA VAL A 34 -6.15 -1.62 7.93
C VAL A 34 -5.50 -1.42 9.29
N ALA A 35 -4.18 -1.61 9.33
CA ALA A 35 -3.35 -1.18 10.43
C ALA A 35 -2.39 -0.11 9.93
N THR A 36 -2.05 0.86 10.78
CA THR A 36 -1.14 1.94 10.43
C THR A 36 -0.11 2.18 11.52
N VAL A 37 1.01 2.75 11.11
CA VAL A 37 2.01 3.32 12.00
C VAL A 37 2.33 4.71 11.49
N LEU A 38 2.14 5.71 12.35
CA LEU A 38 2.60 7.07 12.13
C LEU A 38 3.94 7.22 12.83
N PHE A 39 5.03 7.21 12.07
CA PHE A 39 6.37 7.39 12.63
C PHE A 39 6.66 8.86 12.89
N ASN A 40 7.08 9.16 14.12
CA ASN A 40 7.55 10.47 14.50
C ASN A 40 8.62 10.36 15.62
N GLU A 41 9.70 9.64 15.32
CA GLU A 41 10.76 9.28 16.28
C GLU A 41 12.14 9.59 15.71
N ASN A 42 13.04 10.16 16.53
CA ASN A 42 14.48 10.35 16.21
C ASN A 42 14.77 10.81 14.77
N ASP A 43 14.11 11.90 14.34
CA ASP A 43 14.17 12.51 13.00
C ASP A 43 13.54 11.71 11.85
N ILE A 44 13.01 10.52 12.11
CA ILE A 44 12.32 9.69 11.13
C ILE A 44 10.82 10.00 11.17
N LYS A 45 10.33 10.62 10.10
CA LYS A 45 8.89 10.91 9.91
C LYS A 45 8.36 10.21 8.68
N GLY A 46 7.28 9.46 8.84
CA GLY A 46 6.69 8.68 7.76
C GLY A 46 5.47 7.89 8.19
N VAL A 47 4.95 7.09 7.26
CA VAL A 47 3.79 6.25 7.48
C VAL A 47 4.07 4.86 6.91
N ALA A 48 3.70 3.84 7.68
CA ALA A 48 3.54 2.48 7.19
C ALA A 48 2.08 2.06 7.31
N THR A 49 1.50 1.55 6.24
CA THR A 49 0.12 1.07 6.19
C THR A 49 0.11 -0.40 5.81
N PHE A 50 -0.68 -1.18 6.54
CA PHE A 50 -0.88 -2.61 6.36
C PHE A 50 -2.33 -2.87 6.00
N THR A 51 -2.60 -3.19 4.74
CA THR A 51 -3.96 -3.44 4.24
C THR A 51 -4.16 -4.92 3.94
N GLN A 52 -5.25 -5.50 4.47
CA GLN A 52 -5.65 -6.86 4.12
C GLN A 52 -6.21 -6.85 2.69
N PHE A 53 -5.42 -7.29 1.71
CA PHE A 53 -5.83 -7.28 0.30
C PHE A 53 -6.68 -8.49 -0.08
N SER A 54 -6.39 -9.65 0.50
CA SER A 54 -7.22 -10.86 0.40
C SER A 54 -7.23 -11.60 1.74
N SER A 55 -8.00 -12.69 1.91
CA SER A 55 -8.05 -13.45 3.17
C SER A 55 -6.69 -13.99 3.65
N LYS A 56 -5.71 -14.06 2.75
CA LYS A 56 -4.35 -14.55 2.99
C LYS A 56 -3.25 -13.57 2.61
N VAL A 57 -3.57 -12.38 2.10
CA VAL A 57 -2.56 -11.42 1.66
C VAL A 57 -2.68 -10.14 2.47
N CYS A 58 -1.61 -9.82 3.21
CA CYS A 58 -1.42 -8.53 3.86
C CYS A 58 -0.43 -7.70 3.04
N ARG A 59 -0.72 -6.44 2.79
CA ARG A 59 0.12 -5.55 1.99
C ARG A 59 0.66 -4.42 2.85
N ALA A 60 1.98 -4.34 2.96
CA ALA A 60 2.66 -3.17 3.50
C ALA A 60 2.85 -2.14 2.39
N THR A 61 2.55 -0.88 2.70
CA THR A 61 2.94 0.29 1.91
C THR A 61 3.62 1.26 2.85
N VAL A 62 4.84 1.66 2.53
CA VAL A 62 5.71 2.40 3.44
C VAL A 62 6.28 3.60 2.72
N GLN A 63 6.25 4.74 3.40
CA GLN A 63 6.85 5.97 2.91
C GLN A 63 7.40 6.77 4.09
N PHE A 64 8.66 7.20 3.98
CA PHE A 64 9.28 8.11 4.94
C PHE A 64 9.79 9.34 4.23
N ASN A 65 9.53 10.50 4.83
CA ASN A 65 9.90 11.79 4.26
C ASN A 65 11.23 12.30 4.84
N THR A 66 11.66 11.80 6.00
CA THR A 66 12.86 12.26 6.74
C THR A 66 13.51 11.11 7.53
N GLY A 67 14.75 11.30 8.01
CA GLY A 67 15.48 10.37 8.88
C GLY A 67 16.50 9.45 8.18
N PHE A 68 16.64 9.57 6.87
CA PHE A 68 17.54 8.77 6.03
C PHE A 68 18.65 9.64 5.46
N THR A 69 19.86 9.53 6.02
CA THR A 69 20.99 10.45 5.74
C THR A 69 21.98 9.91 4.71
N SER A 70 21.89 8.63 4.38
CA SER A 70 22.76 7.95 3.40
C SER A 70 21.91 7.45 2.25
N SER A 71 22.38 7.61 1.02
CA SER A 71 21.73 7.07 -0.18
C SER A 71 21.98 5.57 -0.40
N ASN A 72 22.85 4.96 0.40
CA ASN A 72 23.03 3.51 0.40
C ASN A 72 21.79 2.87 1.05
N ASP A 73 20.99 2.18 0.26
CA ASP A 73 19.76 1.48 0.64
C ASP A 73 20.04 0.17 1.39
N ASP A 74 21.10 -0.55 1.04
CA ASP A 74 21.46 -1.86 1.64
C ASP A 74 21.64 -1.83 3.16
N ILE A 75 21.93 -0.66 3.74
CA ILE A 75 22.10 -0.53 5.19
C ILE A 75 20.77 -0.40 5.93
N TYR A 76 19.65 -0.10 5.26
CA TYR A 76 18.38 0.11 5.94
C TYR A 76 17.49 -1.13 5.85
N THR A 77 16.94 -1.52 6.99
CA THR A 77 15.98 -2.62 7.06
C THR A 77 14.72 -2.21 7.80
N PHE A 78 13.60 -2.79 7.39
CA PHE A 78 12.27 -2.50 7.91
C PHE A 78 11.67 -3.81 8.44
N LYS A 79 11.12 -3.76 9.66
CA LYS A 79 10.44 -4.90 10.27
C LYS A 79 9.05 -4.53 10.76
N ALA A 80 8.12 -5.48 10.67
CA ALA A 80 6.80 -5.40 11.29
C ALA A 80 6.63 -6.60 12.23
N GLY A 81 6.66 -6.35 13.54
CA GLY A 81 6.88 -7.38 14.54
C GLY A 81 8.20 -8.12 14.26
N ASN A 82 8.11 -9.43 14.06
CA ASN A 82 9.27 -10.28 13.75
C ASN A 82 9.49 -10.49 12.24
N HIS A 83 8.66 -9.90 11.39
CA HIS A 83 8.72 -10.09 9.94
C HIS A 83 9.61 -9.03 9.29
N ASP A 84 10.54 -9.47 8.45
CA ASP A 84 11.30 -8.58 7.57
C ASP A 84 10.41 -8.17 6.39
N ILE A 85 10.29 -6.86 6.20
CA ILE A 85 9.45 -6.26 5.17
C ILE A 85 10.28 -5.47 4.16
N THR A 86 11.61 -5.53 4.28
CA THR A 86 12.55 -4.84 3.41
C THR A 86 12.35 -5.32 1.97
N PRO A 87 12.02 -4.42 1.02
CA PRO A 87 11.90 -4.79 -0.38
C PRO A 87 13.30 -4.97 -0.97
N ASN A 88 13.41 -5.80 -2.01
CA ASN A 88 14.71 -6.08 -2.63
C ASN A 88 15.31 -4.83 -3.30
N ASN A 89 14.46 -3.91 -3.79
CA ASN A 89 14.87 -2.75 -4.58
C ASN A 89 14.08 -1.49 -4.15
N PHE A 90 14.28 -0.99 -2.92
CA PHE A 90 13.78 0.36 -2.58
C PHE A 90 14.85 1.41 -2.87
N ILE A 91 14.43 2.68 -2.92
CA ILE A 91 15.34 3.78 -3.21
C ILE A 91 15.33 4.72 -2.02
N VAL A 92 16.48 4.93 -1.41
CA VAL A 92 16.67 5.99 -0.42
C VAL A 92 16.97 7.29 -1.16
N LYS A 93 16.12 8.29 -0.96
CA LYS A 93 16.30 9.66 -1.49
C LYS A 93 16.40 10.60 -0.29
N PRO A 94 17.61 10.81 0.27
CA PRO A 94 17.77 11.64 1.44
C PRO A 94 17.04 12.99 1.31
N PRO A 95 16.33 13.45 2.34
CA PRO A 95 16.33 12.91 3.71
C PRO A 95 15.38 11.72 3.94
N GLY A 96 14.67 11.22 2.92
CA GLY A 96 13.65 10.17 3.06
C GLY A 96 13.86 8.96 2.14
N ILE A 97 12.77 8.26 1.83
CA ILE A 97 12.76 7.12 0.90
C ILE A 97 11.65 7.28 -0.13
N ALA A 98 11.85 6.70 -1.31
CA ALA A 98 10.75 6.46 -2.23
C ALA A 98 9.76 5.48 -1.59
N ALA A 99 8.46 5.72 -1.81
CA ALA A 99 7.43 4.81 -1.33
C ALA A 99 7.65 3.42 -1.93
N PHE A 100 7.53 2.39 -1.09
CA PHE A 100 7.61 1.01 -1.53
C PHE A 100 6.43 0.19 -1.03
N ARG A 101 6.26 -0.98 -1.65
CA ARG A 101 5.21 -1.94 -1.32
C ARG A 101 5.79 -3.34 -1.19
N LYS A 102 5.30 -4.08 -0.20
CA LYS A 102 5.60 -5.51 -0.02
C LYS A 102 4.33 -6.27 0.35
N ASP A 103 4.08 -7.40 -0.30
CA ASP A 103 2.94 -8.27 -0.01
C ASP A 103 3.43 -9.50 0.80
N PHE A 104 2.75 -9.80 1.90
CA PHE A 104 2.90 -11.03 2.69
C PHE A 104 1.80 -12.00 2.28
N THR A 105 2.17 -13.16 1.74
CA THR A 105 1.24 -14.25 1.48
C THR A 105 1.03 -15.10 2.73
N ASN A 106 -0.12 -15.76 2.83
CA ASN A 106 -0.55 -16.54 3.99
C ASN A 106 -0.49 -15.76 5.33
N PHE A 107 -0.76 -14.46 5.30
CA PHE A 107 -0.63 -13.58 6.46
C PHE A 107 -1.86 -12.68 6.65
N LYS A 108 -2.25 -12.47 7.92
CA LYS A 108 -3.37 -11.60 8.32
C LYS A 108 -2.83 -10.32 8.97
N CYS A 109 -3.18 -9.15 8.44
CA CYS A 109 -2.69 -7.88 8.98
C CYS A 109 -3.10 -7.63 10.44
N ASN A 110 -4.23 -8.18 10.91
CA ASN A 110 -4.66 -8.02 12.30
C ASN A 110 -3.65 -8.59 13.32
N SER A 111 -2.81 -9.56 12.94
CA SER A 111 -1.78 -10.07 13.86
C SER A 111 -0.63 -9.09 14.11
N LEU A 112 -0.55 -8.00 13.35
CA LEU A 112 0.43 -6.94 13.53
C LEU A 112 0.01 -5.89 14.57
N VAL A 113 -1.28 -5.80 14.92
CA VAL A 113 -1.75 -4.79 15.89
C VAL A 113 -1.09 -5.01 17.25
N GLY A 114 -0.63 -3.93 17.87
CA GLY A 114 0.13 -3.95 19.12
C GLY A 114 1.56 -4.48 18.98
N LYS A 115 2.02 -4.81 17.76
CA LYS A 115 3.42 -5.10 17.47
C LYS A 115 4.14 -3.82 17.08
N LYS A 116 5.47 -3.85 17.16
CA LYS A 116 6.32 -2.73 16.73
C LYS A 116 6.60 -2.80 15.24
N PHE A 117 6.56 -1.67 14.57
CA PHE A 117 7.33 -1.46 13.35
C PHE A 117 8.71 -0.94 13.74
N THR A 118 9.75 -1.44 13.11
CA THR A 118 11.14 -1.11 13.46
C THR A 118 11.91 -0.74 12.19
N VAL A 119 12.62 0.38 12.24
CA VAL A 119 13.59 0.80 11.22
C VAL A 119 14.98 0.64 11.80
N LYS A 120 15.88 -0.03 11.06
CA LYS A 120 17.29 -0.17 11.43
C LYS A 120 18.22 0.42 10.38
N ARG A 121 19.41 0.82 10.83
CA ARG A 121 20.58 1.14 10.00
C ARG A 121 21.73 0.22 10.42
N GLY A 122 22.06 -0.75 9.57
CA GLY A 122 22.87 -1.91 9.92
C GLY A 122 22.23 -2.66 11.09
N ASN A 123 23.00 -2.87 12.17
CA ASN A 123 22.51 -3.54 13.37
C ASN A 123 21.83 -2.61 14.38
N LYS A 124 21.85 -1.29 14.17
CA LYS A 124 21.31 -0.30 15.11
C LYS A 124 19.85 0.00 14.78
N VAL A 125 18.98 -0.08 15.79
CA VAL A 125 17.60 0.43 15.72
C VAL A 125 17.64 1.96 15.71
N ILE A 126 17.03 2.57 14.69
CA ILE A 126 16.97 4.03 14.53
C ILE A 126 15.56 4.59 14.75
N GLY A 127 14.53 3.74 14.79
CA GLY A 127 13.18 4.12 15.20
C GLY A 127 12.29 2.90 15.38
N GLU A 128 11.39 2.95 16.35
CA GLU A 128 10.34 1.96 16.56
C GLU A 128 9.05 2.66 16.94
N GLU A 129 7.92 2.19 16.43
CA GLU A 129 6.61 2.69 16.82
C GLU A 129 5.56 1.57 16.74
N GLU A 130 4.52 1.67 17.55
CA GLU A 130 3.48 0.64 17.62
C GLU A 130 2.56 0.69 16.39
N ILE A 131 2.23 -0.49 15.86
CA ILE A 131 1.24 -0.70 14.80
C ILE A 131 -0.16 -0.71 15.44
N LYS A 132 -1.00 0.23 15.01
CA LYS A 132 -2.36 0.40 15.53
C LYS A 132 -3.38 0.06 14.47
N GLU A 133 -4.55 -0.41 14.88
CA GLU A 133 -5.71 -0.48 13.99
C GLU A 133 -6.09 0.95 13.56
N ALA A 134 -6.36 1.13 12.26
CA ALA A 134 -6.62 2.44 11.66
C ALA A 134 -8.10 2.84 11.70
#